data_AF-A0A1U9VEV3-F1
#
_entry.id   AF-A0A1U9VEV3-F1
#
_cell.length_a   1.000
_cell.length_b   1.000
_cell.length_c   1.000
_cell.angle_alpha   90.00
_cell.angle_beta   90.00
_cell.angle_gamma   90.00
#
_symmetry.space_group_name_H-M   'P 1'
#
loop_
_entity.id
_entity.type
_entity.pdbx_description
1 polymer ?
#
loop_
_entity_poly.entity_id
_entity_poly.type
_entity_poly.pdbx_seq_one_letter_code
_entity_poly.pdbx_strand_id
1 'polypeptide(L)'
;MTATKLYEFVEGDEKIVAPGIVAKRIRALTAIAATLWAPAVAPGEMGGYIQAVDNLNAEVSGNAWVYGDALVYGNARVSGDARVSGNAWVYGDALVSGNAWVSGNAWVSGDALVYGNARVSGNAWVYGDALVSGNAWVSGNAWVSGDALVYGNALVSGNAWVYGDALVSGNAWVSGNAWVSGDALVYGNARVSGNAWVYGDALVSGNAWVSGNAWVSGDALVYGNARVSGDARVYGNGLIFWASKVGSENGTLTVYNAKDNTLLVTRGCFIGTPEQFLAASKDKHDERTHREYKLLIEVATSRIETARTTLPEAEVAA
;
A
#
# COMPACT_ATOMS: atom_id res chain seq x y z
N MET A 1 12.97 40.86 0.02
CA MET A 1 11.50 40.77 -0.02
C MET A 1 11.06 40.30 1.35
N THR A 2 10.22 41.05 2.03
CA THR A 2 9.57 40.61 3.28
C THR A 2 8.64 39.46 2.93
N ALA A 3 8.80 38.30 3.58
CA ALA A 3 7.88 37.17 3.40
C ALA A 3 6.44 37.63 3.70
N THR A 4 5.51 37.42 2.76
CA THR A 4 4.10 37.72 2.97
C THR A 4 3.56 36.75 4.01
N LYS A 5 3.09 37.28 5.15
CA LYS A 5 2.50 36.47 6.21
C LYS A 5 1.20 35.81 5.71
N LEU A 6 1.14 34.48 5.70
CA LEU A 6 -0.02 33.73 5.18
C LEU A 6 -1.24 33.76 6.11
N TYR A 7 -1.01 33.77 7.42
CA TYR A 7 -2.06 33.65 8.43
C TYR A 7 -1.73 34.39 9.73
N GLU A 8 -2.74 34.56 10.58
CA GLU A 8 -2.61 34.95 11.98
C GLU A 8 -3.16 33.86 12.90
N PHE A 9 -2.67 33.81 14.14
CA PHE A 9 -3.29 33.02 15.20
C PHE A 9 -4.50 33.75 15.74
N VAL A 10 -5.60 33.02 15.95
CA VAL A 10 -6.83 33.55 16.54
C VAL A 10 -6.72 33.47 18.06
N GLU A 11 -6.76 34.63 18.72
CA GLU A 11 -6.71 34.72 20.18
C GLU A 11 -7.96 34.07 20.81
N GLY A 12 -7.74 33.24 21.83
CA GLY A 12 -8.81 32.55 22.56
C GLY A 12 -9.37 31.29 21.90
N ASP A 13 -8.90 30.91 20.70
CA ASP A 13 -9.28 29.67 20.02
C ASP A 13 -8.09 28.70 19.98
N GLU A 14 -7.96 27.92 21.05
CA GLU A 14 -6.85 27.02 21.30
C GLU A 14 -7.33 25.62 21.73
N LYS A 15 -6.56 24.58 21.40
CA LYS A 15 -6.80 23.20 21.80
C LYS A 15 -5.57 22.64 22.52
N ILE A 16 -5.78 22.04 23.69
CA ILE A 16 -4.76 21.20 24.32
C ILE A 16 -4.80 19.85 23.62
N VAL A 17 -3.74 19.51 22.87
CA VAL A 17 -3.69 18.31 22.01
C VAL A 17 -2.85 17.19 22.63
N ALA A 18 -1.92 17.54 23.51
CA ALA A 18 -1.11 16.62 24.30
C ALA A 18 -0.64 17.32 25.59
N PRO A 19 -0.11 16.61 26.59
CA PRO A 19 0.46 17.24 27.78
C PRO A 19 1.50 18.31 27.43
N GLY A 20 1.23 19.56 27.78
CA GLY A 20 2.11 20.71 27.49
C GLY A 20 2.06 21.22 26.05
N ILE A 21 1.21 20.66 25.18
CA ILE A 21 1.09 21.08 23.78
C ILE A 21 -0.26 21.74 23.54
N VAL A 22 -0.19 23.01 23.12
CA VAL A 22 -1.35 23.83 22.76
C VAL A 22 -1.27 24.19 21.29
N ALA A 23 -2.29 23.82 20.52
CA ALA A 23 -2.45 24.20 19.12
C ALA A 23 -3.45 25.36 19.01
N LYS A 24 -3.15 26.34 18.16
CA LYS A 24 -3.90 27.58 18.00
C LYS A 24 -4.56 27.62 16.64
N ARG A 25 -5.81 28.07 16.60
CA ARG A 25 -6.53 28.26 15.34
C ARG A 25 -5.83 29.28 14.46
N ILE A 26 -5.75 29.01 13.16
CA ILE A 26 -5.24 29.96 12.17
C ILE A 26 -6.36 30.63 11.39
N ARG A 27 -6.14 31.88 10.98
CA ARG A 27 -6.99 32.63 10.04
C ARG A 27 -6.17 33.15 8.89
N ALA A 28 -6.65 32.99 7.67
CA ALA A 28 -5.94 33.42 6.46
C ALA A 28 -5.83 34.95 6.42
N LEU A 29 -4.63 35.48 6.13
CA LEU A 29 -4.40 36.90 5.87
C LEU A 29 -4.36 37.21 4.37
N THR A 30 -4.07 36.20 3.56
CA THR A 30 -4.01 36.28 2.10
C THR A 30 -4.83 35.16 1.50
N ALA A 31 -5.29 35.37 0.26
CA ALA A 31 -5.96 34.34 -0.50
C ALA A 31 -5.01 33.17 -0.76
N ILE A 32 -5.55 31.96 -0.71
CA ILE A 32 -4.83 30.73 -1.03
C ILE A 32 -5.55 30.07 -2.19
N ALA A 33 -4.82 29.80 -3.27
CA ALA A 33 -5.41 29.26 -4.48
C ALA A 33 -6.04 27.87 -4.23
N ALA A 34 -7.14 27.60 -4.92
CA ALA A 34 -7.70 26.26 -5.03
C ALA A 34 -6.71 25.32 -5.73
N THR A 35 -6.80 24.04 -5.41
CA THR A 35 -6.17 22.97 -6.19
C THR A 35 -7.28 22.15 -6.86
N LEU A 36 -6.90 21.10 -7.59
CA LEU A 36 -7.86 20.12 -8.13
C LEU A 36 -8.74 19.51 -7.03
N TRP A 37 -8.26 19.52 -5.79
CA TRP A 37 -8.77 18.67 -4.72
C TRP A 37 -9.08 19.45 -3.43
N ALA A 38 -8.62 20.69 -3.29
CA ALA A 38 -8.97 21.58 -2.17
C ALA A 38 -9.53 22.92 -2.66
N PRO A 39 -10.56 23.47 -1.98
CA PRO A 39 -11.13 24.76 -2.34
C PRO A 39 -10.15 25.91 -2.05
N ALA A 40 -10.36 27.04 -2.72
CA ALA A 40 -9.65 28.28 -2.42
C ALA A 40 -10.00 28.77 -1.01
N VAL A 41 -9.07 29.48 -0.38
CA VAL A 41 -9.25 30.10 0.94
C VAL A 41 -9.26 31.61 0.74
N ALA A 42 -10.30 32.28 1.22
CA ALA A 42 -10.38 33.73 1.18
C ALA A 42 -9.64 34.36 2.38
N PRO A 43 -9.11 35.60 2.25
CA PRO A 43 -8.65 36.36 3.41
C PRO A 43 -9.75 36.45 4.47
N GLY A 44 -9.39 36.22 5.74
CA GLY A 44 -10.30 36.19 6.88
C GLY A 44 -10.93 34.83 7.17
N GLU A 45 -10.77 33.85 6.29
CA GLU A 45 -11.32 32.50 6.49
C GLU A 45 -10.52 31.71 7.54
N MET A 46 -11.24 30.92 8.35
CA MET A 46 -10.64 30.11 9.41
C MET A 46 -10.02 28.83 8.84
N GLY A 47 -8.75 28.58 9.13
CA GLY A 47 -8.02 27.34 8.81
C GLY A 47 -8.16 26.30 9.91
N GLY A 48 -7.22 25.38 10.08
CA GLY A 48 -7.17 24.43 11.20
C GLY A 48 -6.40 24.98 12.39
N TYR A 49 -5.72 24.09 13.11
CA TYR A 49 -4.93 24.43 14.29
C TYR A 49 -3.49 24.00 14.10
N ILE A 50 -2.57 24.89 14.47
CA ILE A 50 -1.14 24.58 14.47
C ILE A 50 -0.50 25.02 15.80
N GLN A 51 0.53 24.32 16.27
CA GLN A 51 1.21 24.69 17.53
C GLN A 51 2.12 25.92 17.37
N ALA A 52 2.90 25.95 16.30
CA ALA A 52 3.94 26.95 16.07
C ALA A 52 3.97 27.37 14.59
N VAL A 53 4.59 28.52 14.32
CA VAL A 53 4.70 29.05 12.95
C VAL A 53 5.43 28.10 12.00
N ASP A 54 6.38 27.34 12.53
CA ASP A 54 7.17 26.37 11.77
C ASP A 54 6.34 25.19 11.26
N ASN A 55 5.19 24.90 11.89
CA ASN A 55 4.32 23.80 11.47
C ASN A 55 3.65 24.06 10.12
N LEU A 56 3.42 25.33 9.79
CA LEU A 56 2.88 25.77 8.51
C LEU A 56 3.80 26.87 7.98
N ASN A 57 4.89 26.46 7.37
CA ASN A 57 5.97 27.36 7.01
C ASN A 57 5.66 28.10 5.70
N ALA A 58 5.41 29.41 5.82
CA ALA A 58 5.18 30.33 4.72
C ALA A 58 6.47 30.75 3.96
N GLU A 59 7.65 30.54 4.55
CA GLU A 59 8.94 30.94 3.97
C GLU A 59 9.39 30.01 2.83
N VAL A 60 8.92 28.76 2.83
CA VAL A 60 9.14 27.80 1.74
C VAL A 60 7.98 27.93 0.76
N SER A 61 8.13 28.80 -0.24
CA SER A 61 7.18 29.11 -1.32
C SER A 61 6.09 28.05 -1.57
N GLY A 62 4.82 28.41 -1.40
CA GLY A 62 3.68 27.57 -1.80
C GLY A 62 2.35 27.95 -1.14
N ASN A 63 1.27 27.27 -1.53
CA ASN A 63 -0.10 27.49 -1.04
C ASN A 63 -0.50 26.55 0.10
N ALA A 64 0.45 26.05 0.91
CA ALA A 64 0.15 25.08 1.96
C ALA A 64 -0.92 25.60 2.92
N TRP A 65 -1.85 24.73 3.31
CA TRP A 65 -2.94 25.13 4.22
C TRP A 65 -3.49 23.99 5.05
N VAL A 66 -3.85 24.32 6.29
CA VAL A 66 -4.57 23.44 7.20
C VAL A 66 -6.02 23.93 7.25
N TYR A 67 -6.99 23.07 6.95
CA TYR A 67 -8.42 23.37 6.93
C TYR A 67 -9.16 22.76 8.13
N GLY A 68 -10.32 23.33 8.47
CA GLY A 68 -11.30 22.69 9.35
C GLY A 68 -10.78 22.45 10.76
N ASP A 69 -10.80 21.20 11.21
CA ASP A 69 -10.37 20.78 12.55
C ASP A 69 -9.02 20.05 12.55
N ALA A 70 -8.32 20.05 11.41
CA ALA A 70 -7.01 19.41 11.31
C ALA A 70 -6.00 20.04 12.25
N LEU A 71 -5.10 19.21 12.77
CA LEU A 71 -4.10 19.55 13.77
C LEU A 71 -2.69 19.28 13.23
N VAL A 72 -1.81 20.28 13.31
CA VAL A 72 -0.38 20.13 13.02
C VAL A 72 0.44 20.61 14.22
N TYR A 73 1.22 19.73 14.85
CA TYR A 73 1.95 20.08 16.07
C TYR A 73 3.26 19.29 16.23
N GLY A 74 4.02 19.56 17.29
CA GLY A 74 5.39 19.08 17.43
C GLY A 74 6.32 19.76 16.42
N ASN A 75 7.27 19.01 15.88
CA ASN A 75 8.20 19.48 14.86
C ASN A 75 7.66 19.30 13.43
N ALA A 76 6.46 18.75 13.28
CA ALA A 76 5.88 18.41 11.99
C ALA A 76 5.72 19.65 11.10
N ARG A 77 5.91 19.50 9.80
CA ARG A 77 5.90 20.63 8.84
C ARG A 77 4.99 20.34 7.67
N VAL A 78 4.17 21.32 7.32
CA VAL A 78 3.38 21.36 6.08
C VAL A 78 3.89 22.49 5.20
N SER A 79 4.28 22.18 3.96
CA SER A 79 4.89 23.15 3.02
C SER A 79 4.55 22.87 1.56
N GLY A 80 4.99 23.73 0.63
CA GLY A 80 4.62 23.64 -0.78
C GLY A 80 3.13 23.97 -0.98
N ASP A 81 2.42 23.17 -1.77
CA ASP A 81 0.96 23.29 -1.99
C ASP A 81 0.16 22.25 -1.18
N ALA A 82 0.81 21.60 -0.21
CA ALA A 82 0.24 20.50 0.54
C ALA A 82 -0.91 20.97 1.42
N ARG A 83 -1.92 20.12 1.61
CA ARG A 83 -3.04 20.44 2.50
C ARG A 83 -3.31 19.36 3.51
N VAL A 84 -3.82 19.82 4.65
CA VAL A 84 -4.31 18.97 5.72
C VAL A 84 -5.74 19.39 6.02
N SER A 85 -6.70 18.46 6.03
CA SER A 85 -8.13 18.81 6.23
C SER A 85 -8.90 17.74 7.00
N GLY A 86 -10.15 18.04 7.34
CA GLY A 86 -10.99 17.16 8.17
C GLY A 86 -10.55 17.19 9.63
N ASN A 87 -10.41 16.02 10.23
CA ASN A 87 -9.88 15.78 11.57
C ASN A 87 -8.48 15.12 11.49
N ALA A 88 -7.69 15.43 10.45
CA ALA A 88 -6.38 14.82 10.26
C ALA A 88 -5.36 15.36 11.27
N TRP A 89 -4.43 14.49 11.70
CA TRP A 89 -3.37 14.79 12.65
C TRP A 89 -2.01 14.60 11.99
N VAL A 90 -1.18 15.64 12.04
CA VAL A 90 0.21 15.59 11.57
C VAL A 90 1.12 16.04 12.72
N TYR A 91 1.98 15.16 13.22
CA TYR A 91 2.79 15.46 14.40
C TYR A 91 4.12 14.70 14.46
N GLY A 92 4.91 14.87 15.52
CA GLY A 92 6.28 14.34 15.58
C GLY A 92 7.21 15.17 14.70
N ASP A 93 8.06 14.53 13.92
CA ASP A 93 8.98 15.13 12.94
C ASP A 93 8.45 15.01 11.49
N ALA A 94 7.18 14.64 11.33
CA ALA A 94 6.57 14.33 10.04
C ALA A 94 6.60 15.52 9.06
N LEU A 95 6.86 15.22 7.78
CA LEU A 95 6.88 16.21 6.71
C LEU A 95 5.80 15.92 5.67
N VAL A 96 4.93 16.90 5.44
CA VAL A 96 3.93 16.89 4.38
C VAL A 96 4.24 18.01 3.39
N SER A 97 4.55 17.69 2.13
CA SER A 97 5.01 18.69 1.17
C SER A 97 4.59 18.42 -0.29
N GLY A 98 4.95 19.30 -1.22
CA GLY A 98 4.52 19.21 -2.62
C GLY A 98 3.02 19.48 -2.76
N ASN A 99 2.29 18.66 -3.51
CA ASN A 99 0.82 18.67 -3.61
C ASN A 99 0.18 17.57 -2.74
N ALA A 100 0.84 17.14 -1.66
CA ALA A 100 0.33 16.08 -0.82
C ALA A 100 -0.98 16.49 -0.14
N TRP A 101 -1.89 15.53 0.06
CA TRP A 101 -3.14 15.75 0.77
C TRP A 101 -3.37 14.74 1.88
N VAL A 102 -3.43 15.25 3.11
CA VAL A 102 -3.86 14.48 4.28
C VAL A 102 -5.27 14.91 4.67
N SER A 103 -6.22 13.99 4.77
CA SER A 103 -7.63 14.31 4.99
C SER A 103 -8.40 13.26 5.80
N GLY A 104 -9.65 13.56 6.17
CA GLY A 104 -10.47 12.65 6.96
C GLY A 104 -9.99 12.61 8.41
N ASN A 105 -9.83 11.41 8.97
CA ASN A 105 -9.24 11.18 10.29
C ASN A 105 -7.83 10.56 10.15
N ALA A 106 -7.07 10.93 9.11
CA ALA A 106 -5.75 10.36 8.85
C ALA A 106 -4.69 10.85 9.84
N TRP A 107 -3.71 9.99 10.13
CA TRP A 107 -2.60 10.26 11.04
C TRP A 107 -1.27 10.16 10.30
N VAL A 108 -0.44 11.19 10.39
CA VAL A 108 0.93 11.20 9.90
C VAL A 108 1.86 11.59 11.06
N SER A 109 2.81 10.73 11.43
CA SER A 109 3.62 10.94 12.64
C SER A 109 5.01 10.31 12.60
N GLY A 110 5.81 10.50 13.65
CA GLY A 110 7.22 10.07 13.64
C GLY A 110 8.02 10.90 12.62
N ASP A 111 8.94 10.25 11.89
CA ASP A 111 9.75 10.84 10.82
C ASP A 111 9.10 10.70 9.43
N ALA A 112 7.80 10.39 9.38
CA ALA A 112 7.13 10.02 8.14
C ALA A 112 7.13 11.16 7.10
N LEU A 113 7.37 10.78 5.84
CA LEU A 113 7.44 11.70 4.71
C LEU A 113 6.28 11.47 3.74
N VAL A 114 5.44 12.48 3.54
CA VAL A 114 4.35 12.46 2.56
C VAL A 114 4.53 13.60 1.57
N TYR A 115 4.87 13.30 0.30
CA TYR A 115 5.19 14.34 -0.68
C TYR A 115 4.77 14.01 -2.12
N GLY A 116 5.00 14.93 -3.04
CA GLY A 116 4.52 14.80 -4.42
C GLY A 116 3.01 15.03 -4.50
N ASN A 117 2.27 14.17 -5.17
CA ASN A 117 0.79 14.20 -5.22
C ASN A 117 0.17 13.13 -4.29
N ALA A 118 0.93 12.66 -3.29
CA ALA A 118 0.51 11.58 -2.40
C ALA A 118 -0.75 11.94 -1.62
N ARG A 119 -1.57 10.94 -1.32
CA ARG A 119 -2.82 11.11 -0.57
C ARG A 119 -2.87 10.16 0.61
N VAL A 120 -3.21 10.71 1.78
CA VAL A 120 -3.51 9.95 2.99
C VAL A 120 -4.90 10.36 3.48
N SER A 121 -5.82 9.42 3.60
CA SER A 121 -7.24 9.75 3.83
C SER A 121 -7.99 8.67 4.62
N GLY A 122 -9.21 8.96 5.05
CA GLY A 122 -9.98 8.03 5.89
C GLY A 122 -9.39 7.97 7.30
N ASN A 123 -9.22 6.78 7.85
CA ASN A 123 -8.56 6.54 9.13
C ASN A 123 -7.16 5.94 8.91
N ALA A 124 -6.46 6.32 7.83
CA ALA A 124 -5.15 5.77 7.50
C ALA A 124 -4.05 6.31 8.42
N TRP A 125 -3.04 5.48 8.69
CA TRP A 125 -1.89 5.78 9.54
C TRP A 125 -0.60 5.65 8.73
N VAL A 126 0.22 6.70 8.77
CA VAL A 126 1.59 6.71 8.22
C VAL A 126 2.52 7.16 9.35
N TYR A 127 3.45 6.31 9.80
CA TYR A 127 4.29 6.63 10.96
C TYR A 127 5.66 5.95 10.95
N GLY A 128 6.57 6.37 11.84
CA GLY A 128 7.97 5.94 11.79
C GLY A 128 8.69 6.62 10.63
N ASP A 129 9.64 5.94 9.99
CA ASP A 129 10.40 6.45 8.84
C ASP A 129 9.70 6.28 7.48
N ALA A 130 8.39 6.00 7.50
CA ALA A 130 7.63 5.62 6.31
C ALA A 130 7.57 6.75 5.27
N LEU A 131 7.68 6.37 3.99
CA LEU A 131 7.65 7.30 2.88
C LEU A 131 6.46 7.01 1.95
N VAL A 132 5.62 8.02 1.73
CA VAL A 132 4.52 7.99 0.76
C VAL A 132 4.71 9.11 -0.27
N SER A 133 4.88 8.75 -1.54
CA SER A 133 5.18 9.74 -2.59
C SER A 133 4.58 9.45 -3.97
N GLY A 134 4.82 10.35 -4.94
CA GLY A 134 4.24 10.23 -6.28
C GLY A 134 2.73 10.50 -6.26
N ASN A 135 1.93 9.66 -6.91
CA ASN A 135 0.46 9.66 -6.84
C ASN A 135 -0.05 8.55 -5.90
N ALA A 136 0.77 8.06 -4.98
CA ALA A 136 0.37 6.99 -4.06
C ALA A 136 -0.82 7.42 -3.21
N TRP A 137 -1.71 6.46 -2.91
CA TRP A 137 -2.89 6.71 -2.10
C TRP A 137 -3.04 5.67 -0.99
N VAL A 138 -2.93 6.14 0.25
CA VAL A 138 -3.22 5.39 1.47
C VAL A 138 -4.61 5.81 1.99
N SER A 139 -5.52 4.86 2.17
CA SER A 139 -6.91 5.15 2.54
C SER A 139 -7.57 4.05 3.38
N GLY A 140 -8.78 4.31 3.88
CA GLY A 140 -9.49 3.36 4.74
C GLY A 140 -8.86 3.33 6.14
N ASN A 141 -8.64 2.14 6.69
CA ASN A 141 -7.91 1.92 7.94
C ASN A 141 -6.51 1.34 7.65
N ALA A 142 -5.87 1.76 6.55
CA ALA A 142 -4.57 1.24 6.15
C ALA A 142 -3.41 1.79 7.01
N TRP A 143 -2.37 0.99 7.19
CA TRP A 143 -1.19 1.30 7.99
C TRP A 143 0.07 1.20 7.13
N VAL A 144 0.91 2.24 7.16
CA VAL A 144 2.25 2.27 6.56
C VAL A 144 3.25 2.68 7.63
N SER A 145 4.25 1.85 7.93
CA SER A 145 5.19 2.13 9.01
C SER A 145 6.59 1.51 8.90
N GLY A 146 7.49 1.87 9.81
CA GLY A 146 8.92 1.51 9.70
C GLY A 146 9.54 2.22 8.50
N ASP A 147 10.49 1.58 7.82
CA ASP A 147 11.16 2.12 6.62
C ASP A 147 10.35 1.91 5.32
N ALA A 148 9.05 1.65 5.42
CA ALA A 148 8.23 1.24 4.29
C ALA A 148 8.10 2.34 3.23
N LEU A 149 8.22 1.94 1.96
CA LEU A 149 8.18 2.83 0.81
C LEU A 149 6.93 2.58 -0.05
N VAL A 150 6.05 3.57 -0.15
CA VAL A 150 4.85 3.52 -1.01
C VAL A 150 4.89 4.66 -2.03
N TYR A 151 5.10 4.34 -3.31
CA TYR A 151 5.28 5.39 -4.34
C TYR A 151 4.71 5.03 -5.72
N GLY A 152 4.78 5.96 -6.68
CA GLY A 152 4.17 5.80 -8.01
C GLY A 152 2.66 6.02 -7.95
N ASN A 153 1.87 5.14 -8.53
CA ASN A 153 0.40 5.13 -8.43
C ASN A 153 -0.09 4.03 -7.45
N ALA A 154 0.74 3.62 -6.50
CA ALA A 154 0.43 2.55 -5.57
C ALA A 154 -0.80 2.88 -4.72
N LEU A 155 -1.65 1.88 -4.49
CA LEU A 155 -2.86 1.99 -3.69
C LEU A 155 -2.74 1.06 -2.47
N VAL A 156 -2.88 1.63 -1.27
CA VAL A 156 -2.97 0.87 -0.02
C VAL A 156 -4.31 1.24 0.65
N SER A 157 -5.23 0.29 0.77
CA SER A 157 -6.59 0.57 1.24
C SER A 157 -7.20 -0.54 2.09
N GLY A 158 -8.38 -0.28 2.67
CA GLY A 158 -9.01 -1.24 3.59
C GLY A 158 -8.30 -1.27 4.93
N ASN A 159 -8.06 -2.46 5.48
CA ASN A 159 -7.27 -2.69 6.70
C ASN A 159 -5.87 -3.23 6.34
N ALA A 160 -5.28 -2.79 5.22
CA ALA A 160 -3.99 -3.28 4.76
C ALA A 160 -2.83 -2.72 5.59
N TRP A 161 -1.77 -3.51 5.74
CA TRP A 161 -0.54 -3.16 6.46
C TRP A 161 0.66 -3.28 5.54
N VAL A 162 1.49 -2.23 5.50
CA VAL A 162 2.78 -2.20 4.83
C VAL A 162 3.82 -1.73 5.85
N TYR A 163 4.77 -2.57 6.25
CA TYR A 163 5.70 -2.21 7.33
C TYR A 163 7.08 -2.84 7.23
N GLY A 164 8.06 -2.33 7.98
CA GLY A 164 9.47 -2.71 7.84
C GLY A 164 10.05 -2.12 6.55
N ASP A 165 10.99 -2.80 5.91
CA ASP A 165 11.64 -2.33 4.66
C ASP A 165 10.80 -2.55 3.38
N ALA A 166 9.50 -2.76 3.53
CA ALA A 166 8.63 -3.18 2.44
C ALA A 166 8.45 -2.08 1.39
N LEU A 167 8.40 -2.48 0.12
CA LEU A 167 8.24 -1.57 -1.01
C LEU A 167 6.97 -1.89 -1.79
N VAL A 168 6.09 -0.89 -1.94
CA VAL A 168 4.90 -0.94 -2.79
C VAL A 168 4.97 0.17 -3.85
N SER A 169 5.04 -0.19 -5.14
CA SER A 169 5.22 0.81 -6.21
C SER A 169 4.51 0.50 -7.53
N GLY A 170 4.63 1.42 -8.51
CA GLY A 170 3.93 1.29 -9.79
C GLY A 170 2.42 1.51 -9.62
N ASN A 171 1.60 0.67 -10.23
CA ASN A 171 0.14 0.61 -10.03
C ASN A 171 -0.25 -0.54 -9.07
N ALA A 172 0.66 -0.94 -8.16
CA ALA A 172 0.39 -2.02 -7.22
C ALA A 172 -0.80 -1.67 -6.31
N TRP A 173 -1.59 -2.67 -5.95
CA TRP A 173 -2.75 -2.50 -5.09
C TRP A 173 -2.72 -3.51 -3.93
N VAL A 174 -2.57 -2.98 -2.72
CA VAL A 174 -2.66 -3.73 -1.46
C VAL A 174 -3.98 -3.36 -0.77
N SER A 175 -4.85 -4.33 -0.50
CA SER A 175 -6.19 -4.07 0.04
C SER A 175 -6.76 -5.19 0.92
N GLY A 176 -7.92 -4.95 1.53
CA GLY A 176 -8.53 -5.91 2.45
C GLY A 176 -7.78 -5.92 3.79
N ASN A 177 -7.48 -7.11 4.31
CA ASN A 177 -6.62 -7.30 5.49
C ASN A 177 -5.24 -7.82 5.07
N ALA A 178 -4.71 -7.35 3.94
CA ALA A 178 -3.44 -7.82 3.40
C ALA A 178 -2.23 -7.23 4.15
N TRP A 179 -1.16 -8.01 4.26
CA TRP A 179 0.08 -7.64 4.95
C TRP A 179 1.25 -7.72 3.97
N VAL A 180 2.06 -6.67 3.90
CA VAL A 180 3.33 -6.62 3.18
C VAL A 180 4.43 -6.19 4.14
N SER A 181 5.47 -7.01 4.35
CA SER A 181 6.49 -6.70 5.36
C SER A 181 7.88 -7.29 5.14
N GLY A 182 8.85 -6.89 5.97
CA GLY A 182 10.26 -7.21 5.73
C GLY A 182 10.73 -6.54 4.43
N ASP A 183 11.63 -7.18 3.69
CA ASP A 183 12.15 -6.67 2.41
C ASP A 183 11.23 -6.91 1.20
N ALA A 184 9.94 -7.17 1.44
CA ALA A 184 9.01 -7.60 0.40
C ALA A 184 8.77 -6.51 -0.66
N LEU A 185 8.80 -6.92 -1.93
CA LEU A 185 8.63 -6.03 -3.08
C LEU A 185 7.32 -6.30 -3.81
N VAL A 186 6.41 -5.33 -3.84
CA VAL A 186 5.14 -5.39 -4.58
C VAL A 186 5.08 -4.26 -5.60
N TYR A 187 5.22 -4.57 -6.90
CA TYR A 187 5.30 -3.53 -7.93
C TYR A 187 4.63 -3.88 -9.27
N GLY A 188 4.59 -2.92 -10.20
CA GLY A 188 3.90 -3.09 -11.48
C GLY A 188 2.39 -2.93 -11.31
N ASN A 189 1.58 -3.86 -11.83
CA ASN A 189 0.12 -3.91 -11.60
C ASN A 189 -0.26 -5.00 -10.58
N ALA A 190 0.68 -5.39 -9.71
CA ALA A 190 0.50 -6.47 -8.76
C ALA A 190 -0.65 -6.18 -7.80
N ARG A 191 -1.37 -7.23 -7.38
CA ARG A 191 -2.47 -7.13 -6.43
C ARG A 191 -2.25 -8.05 -5.25
N VAL A 192 -2.33 -7.50 -4.04
CA VAL A 192 -2.33 -8.25 -2.78
C VAL A 192 -3.62 -7.91 -2.04
N SER A 193 -4.46 -8.90 -1.75
CA SER A 193 -5.82 -8.65 -1.26
C SER A 193 -6.33 -9.75 -0.34
N GLY A 194 -7.45 -9.52 0.35
CA GLY A 194 -8.00 -10.49 1.31
C GLY A 194 -7.17 -10.54 2.58
N ASN A 195 -6.88 -11.72 3.11
CA ASN A 195 -5.99 -11.93 4.26
C ASN A 195 -4.60 -12.40 3.81
N ALA A 196 -4.14 -11.95 2.63
CA ALA A 196 -2.87 -12.38 2.06
C ALA A 196 -1.68 -11.76 2.77
N TRP A 197 -0.59 -12.53 2.93
CA TRP A 197 0.66 -12.10 3.56
C TRP A 197 1.79 -12.22 2.54
N VAL A 198 2.53 -11.14 2.33
CA VAL A 198 3.74 -11.10 1.50
C VAL A 198 4.88 -10.59 2.39
N TYR A 199 5.86 -11.42 2.73
CA TYR A 199 6.88 -11.02 3.72
C TYR A 199 8.28 -11.60 3.46
N GLY A 200 9.31 -11.05 4.12
CA GLY A 200 10.71 -11.41 3.83
C GLY A 200 11.12 -10.89 2.45
N ASP A 201 12.01 -11.58 1.74
CA ASP A 201 12.52 -11.16 0.42
C ASP A 201 11.54 -11.39 -0.76
N ALA A 202 10.25 -11.60 -0.47
CA ALA A 202 9.28 -12.03 -1.45
C ALA A 202 9.00 -10.95 -2.50
N LEU A 203 8.90 -11.35 -3.76
CA LEU A 203 8.66 -10.44 -4.88
C LEU A 203 7.32 -10.77 -5.56
N VAL A 204 6.42 -9.78 -5.61
CA VAL A 204 5.16 -9.84 -6.35
C VAL A 204 5.14 -8.73 -7.42
N SER A 205 5.12 -9.09 -8.70
CA SER A 205 5.22 -8.10 -9.78
C SER A 205 4.42 -8.39 -11.05
N GLY A 206 4.40 -7.44 -11.99
CA GLY A 206 3.60 -7.57 -13.22
C GLY A 206 2.11 -7.45 -12.92
N ASN A 207 1.26 -8.28 -13.51
CA ASN A 207 -0.16 -8.40 -13.18
C ASN A 207 -0.44 -9.55 -12.19
N ALA A 208 0.55 -9.94 -11.39
CA ALA A 208 0.40 -11.01 -10.42
C ALA A 208 -0.68 -10.69 -9.39
N TRP A 209 -1.37 -11.73 -8.90
CA TRP A 209 -2.40 -11.57 -7.88
C TRP A 209 -2.21 -12.57 -6.74
N VAL A 210 -2.01 -12.06 -5.54
CA VAL A 210 -2.03 -12.81 -4.28
C VAL A 210 -3.31 -12.46 -3.52
N SER A 211 -4.10 -13.47 -3.14
CA SER A 211 -5.40 -13.25 -2.50
C SER A 211 -5.82 -14.37 -1.54
N GLY A 212 -6.94 -14.21 -0.83
CA GLY A 212 -7.41 -15.21 0.13
C GLY A 212 -6.56 -15.19 1.40
N ASN A 213 -6.23 -16.36 1.95
CA ASN A 213 -5.32 -16.51 3.10
C ASN A 213 -3.91 -16.91 2.65
N ALA A 214 -3.51 -16.55 1.43
CA ALA A 214 -2.26 -16.96 0.81
C ALA A 214 -1.07 -16.30 1.50
N TRP A 215 -0.03 -17.07 1.83
CA TRP A 215 1.23 -16.55 2.33
C TRP A 215 2.32 -16.78 1.28
N VAL A 216 3.00 -15.70 0.93
CA VAL A 216 4.13 -15.65 0.01
C VAL A 216 5.32 -15.08 0.79
N SER A 217 6.41 -15.82 0.92
CA SER A 217 7.52 -15.41 1.77
C SER A 217 8.88 -15.89 1.30
N GLY A 218 9.94 -15.52 2.04
CA GLY A 218 11.32 -15.84 1.67
C GLY A 218 11.63 -15.34 0.27
N ASP A 219 12.40 -16.10 -0.51
CA ASP A 219 12.76 -15.74 -1.89
C ASP A 219 11.67 -16.08 -2.93
N ALA A 220 10.39 -16.12 -2.54
CA ALA A 220 9.30 -16.45 -3.46
C ALA A 220 9.12 -15.37 -4.54
N LEU A 221 9.04 -15.79 -5.81
CA LEU A 221 8.80 -14.92 -6.96
C LEU A 221 7.42 -15.20 -7.56
N VAL A 222 6.52 -14.24 -7.47
CA VAL A 222 5.17 -14.30 -8.06
C VAL A 222 5.03 -13.16 -9.08
N TYR A 223 5.21 -13.45 -10.37
CA TYR A 223 5.22 -12.41 -11.40
C TYR A 223 4.42 -12.73 -12.65
N GLY A 224 4.39 -11.76 -13.58
CA GLY A 224 3.66 -11.90 -14.84
C GLY A 224 2.15 -11.89 -14.58
N ASN A 225 1.45 -12.95 -14.94
CA ASN A 225 0.00 -13.09 -14.68
C ASN A 225 -0.30 -14.22 -13.68
N ALA A 226 0.69 -14.63 -12.87
CA ALA A 226 0.52 -15.69 -11.88
C ALA A 226 -0.56 -15.31 -10.84
N ARG A 227 -1.35 -16.29 -10.40
CA ARG A 227 -2.41 -16.11 -9.41
C ARG A 227 -2.26 -17.11 -8.27
N VAL A 228 -1.94 -16.59 -7.08
CA VAL A 228 -1.83 -17.35 -5.84
C VAL A 228 -3.03 -16.98 -4.95
N SER A 229 -3.80 -17.98 -4.51
CA SER A 229 -5.03 -17.74 -3.76
C SER A 229 -5.36 -18.88 -2.80
N GLY A 230 -6.42 -18.73 -2.02
CA GLY A 230 -6.82 -19.73 -1.02
C GLY A 230 -5.83 -19.79 0.15
N ASP A 231 -5.53 -20.98 0.65
CA ASP A 231 -4.61 -21.20 1.77
C ASP A 231 -3.18 -21.53 1.29
N ALA A 232 -2.69 -20.80 0.27
CA ALA A 232 -1.36 -21.01 -0.28
C ALA A 232 -0.23 -20.81 0.75
N ARG A 233 0.86 -21.56 0.63
CA ARG A 233 2.13 -21.41 1.38
C ARG A 233 3.30 -21.48 0.42
N VAL A 234 3.75 -20.33 -0.08
CA VAL A 234 4.85 -20.21 -1.05
C VAL A 234 5.99 -19.44 -0.42
N TYR A 235 6.89 -20.12 0.29
CA TYR A 235 8.03 -19.50 0.98
C TYR A 235 9.34 -19.51 0.18
N GLY A 236 9.29 -19.97 -1.08
CA GLY A 236 10.43 -19.95 -1.98
C GLY A 236 10.02 -20.13 -3.43
N ASN A 237 10.85 -19.66 -4.35
CA ASN A 237 10.55 -19.66 -5.80
C ASN A 237 10.25 -21.08 -6.36
N GLY A 238 10.80 -22.13 -5.74
CA GLY A 238 10.53 -23.52 -6.15
C GLY A 238 9.11 -24.02 -5.85
N LEU A 239 8.35 -23.32 -5.00
CA LEU A 239 7.01 -23.74 -4.57
C LEU A 239 5.87 -23.17 -5.41
N ILE A 240 6.21 -22.52 -6.51
CA ILE A 240 5.27 -21.98 -7.48
C ILE A 240 5.77 -22.28 -8.89
N PHE A 241 4.84 -22.54 -9.79
CA PHE A 241 5.07 -22.67 -11.21
C PHE A 241 3.95 -21.96 -11.95
N TRP A 242 4.26 -21.27 -13.04
CA TRP A 242 3.22 -20.79 -13.95
C TRP A 242 3.67 -20.90 -15.40
N ALA A 243 2.68 -21.02 -16.28
CA ALA A 243 2.85 -21.01 -17.72
C ALA A 243 1.79 -20.11 -18.35
N SER A 244 2.21 -19.21 -19.23
CA SER A 244 1.34 -18.29 -19.97
C SER A 244 1.14 -18.75 -21.41
N LYS A 245 0.13 -18.19 -22.09
CA LYS A 245 -0.30 -18.62 -23.43
C LYS A 245 -0.76 -20.08 -23.45
N VAL A 246 -1.45 -20.49 -22.39
CA VAL A 246 -1.91 -21.87 -22.21
C VAL A 246 -3.42 -21.97 -22.44
N GLY A 247 -3.83 -23.02 -23.14
CA GLY A 247 -5.21 -23.34 -23.47
C GLY A 247 -5.87 -22.37 -24.44
N SER A 248 -7.16 -22.57 -24.69
CA SER A 248 -7.91 -21.91 -25.77
C SER A 248 -7.96 -20.38 -25.67
N GLU A 249 -7.77 -19.79 -24.49
CA GLU A 249 -7.82 -18.34 -24.28
C GLU A 249 -6.42 -17.72 -24.08
N ASN A 250 -5.34 -18.46 -24.33
CA ASN A 250 -3.95 -18.01 -24.10
C ASN A 250 -3.70 -17.46 -22.68
N GLY A 251 -4.38 -18.03 -21.68
CA GLY A 251 -4.29 -17.55 -20.30
C GLY A 251 -3.05 -18.03 -19.57
N THR A 252 -3.05 -17.85 -18.25
CA THR A 252 -1.97 -18.30 -17.36
C THR A 252 -2.48 -19.36 -16.40
N LEU A 253 -1.83 -20.53 -16.44
CA LEU A 253 -1.96 -21.59 -15.45
C LEU A 253 -0.95 -21.32 -14.34
N THR A 254 -1.38 -21.31 -13.09
CA THR A 254 -0.48 -21.24 -11.93
C THR A 254 -0.69 -22.47 -11.08
N VAL A 255 0.39 -23.11 -10.64
CA VAL A 255 0.38 -24.24 -9.72
C VAL A 255 1.27 -23.86 -8.54
N TYR A 256 0.81 -24.08 -7.32
CA TYR A 256 1.54 -23.68 -6.12
C TYR A 256 1.25 -24.56 -4.93
N ASN A 257 2.14 -24.49 -3.94
CA ASN A 257 2.01 -25.19 -2.68
C ASN A 257 0.91 -24.58 -1.78
N ALA A 258 0.10 -25.44 -1.16
CA ALA A 258 -0.88 -25.09 -0.14
C ALA A 258 -0.36 -25.40 1.28
N LYS A 259 -1.06 -24.88 2.29
CA LYS A 259 -0.73 -25.05 3.71
C LYS A 259 -0.64 -26.50 4.17
N ASP A 260 -1.47 -27.38 3.63
CA ASP A 260 -1.49 -28.81 3.93
C ASP A 260 -0.51 -29.62 3.05
N ASN A 261 0.42 -28.95 2.37
CA ASN A 261 1.32 -29.52 1.37
C ASN A 261 0.62 -30.18 0.18
N THR A 262 -0.66 -29.88 -0.07
CA THR A 262 -1.28 -30.20 -1.36
C THR A 262 -0.84 -29.20 -2.42
N LEU A 263 -1.08 -29.53 -3.69
CA LEU A 263 -0.91 -28.60 -4.79
C LEU A 263 -2.27 -27.97 -5.11
N LEU A 264 -2.25 -26.67 -5.37
CA LEU A 264 -3.39 -25.94 -5.91
C LEU A 264 -3.06 -25.42 -7.29
N VAL A 265 -4.07 -25.42 -8.16
CA VAL A 265 -4.02 -24.95 -9.53
C VAL A 265 -5.01 -23.80 -9.67
N THR A 266 -4.56 -22.70 -10.26
CA THR A 266 -5.43 -21.61 -10.71
C THR A 266 -5.35 -21.44 -12.21
N ARG A 267 -6.52 -21.29 -12.83
CA ARG A 267 -6.64 -20.85 -14.23
C ARG A 267 -7.98 -20.18 -14.46
N GLY A 268 -7.95 -18.91 -14.89
CA GLY A 268 -9.17 -18.11 -15.02
C GLY A 268 -9.87 -17.98 -13.66
N CYS A 269 -11.12 -18.45 -13.57
CA CYS A 269 -11.89 -18.50 -12.32
C CYS A 269 -11.75 -19.82 -11.57
N PHE A 270 -11.02 -20.81 -12.11
CA PHE A 270 -10.82 -22.08 -11.45
C PHE A 270 -9.78 -21.96 -10.34
N ILE A 271 -10.08 -22.59 -9.20
CA ILE A 271 -9.14 -22.93 -8.13
C ILE A 271 -9.48 -24.34 -7.63
N GLY A 272 -8.48 -25.19 -7.44
CA GLY A 272 -8.65 -26.57 -6.95
C GLY A 272 -7.37 -27.39 -7.08
N THR A 273 -7.43 -28.68 -6.78
CA THR A 273 -6.27 -29.58 -6.93
C THR A 273 -5.97 -29.88 -8.42
N PRO A 274 -4.77 -30.41 -8.75
CA PRO A 274 -4.48 -30.90 -10.09
C PRO A 274 -5.51 -31.89 -10.64
N GLU A 275 -6.01 -32.82 -9.81
CA GLU A 275 -7.01 -33.82 -10.21
C GLU A 275 -8.34 -33.16 -10.57
N GLN A 276 -8.80 -32.25 -9.71
CA GLN A 276 -10.02 -31.48 -9.95
C GLN A 276 -9.91 -30.63 -11.22
N PHE A 277 -8.76 -30.01 -11.46
CA PHE A 277 -8.51 -29.23 -12.66
C PHE A 277 -8.50 -30.09 -13.91
N LEU A 278 -7.80 -31.24 -13.88
CA LEU A 278 -7.72 -32.14 -15.02
C LEU A 278 -9.08 -32.74 -15.37
N ALA A 279 -9.88 -33.13 -14.37
CA ALA A 279 -11.26 -33.55 -14.57
C ALA A 279 -12.09 -32.45 -15.25
N ALA A 280 -12.08 -31.22 -14.69
CA ALA A 280 -12.80 -30.10 -15.26
C ALA A 280 -12.33 -29.73 -16.68
N SER A 281 -11.03 -29.86 -16.97
CA SER A 281 -10.48 -29.53 -18.28
C SER A 281 -10.86 -30.56 -19.35
N LYS A 282 -11.00 -31.84 -18.98
CA LYS A 282 -11.44 -32.92 -19.89
C LYS A 282 -12.88 -32.71 -20.36
N ASP A 283 -13.73 -32.19 -19.47
CA ASP A 283 -15.14 -31.93 -19.79
C ASP A 283 -15.33 -30.65 -20.63
N LYS A 284 -14.44 -29.67 -20.49
CA LYS A 284 -14.61 -28.32 -21.06
C LYS A 284 -13.79 -28.04 -22.32
N HIS A 285 -12.75 -28.81 -22.58
CA HIS A 285 -11.80 -28.52 -23.67
C HIS A 285 -11.57 -29.74 -24.58
N ASP A 286 -11.03 -29.47 -25.76
CA ASP A 286 -10.59 -30.52 -26.67
C ASP A 286 -9.40 -31.33 -26.12
N GLU A 287 -9.14 -32.50 -26.71
CA GLU A 287 -8.08 -33.40 -26.27
C GLU A 287 -6.69 -32.75 -26.32
N ARG A 288 -6.46 -31.89 -27.33
CA ARG A 288 -5.19 -31.16 -27.48
C ARG A 288 -4.94 -30.25 -26.28
N THR A 289 -5.92 -29.43 -25.91
CA THR A 289 -5.83 -28.47 -24.80
C THR A 289 -5.77 -29.21 -23.45
N HIS A 290 -6.58 -30.25 -23.27
CA HIS A 290 -6.51 -31.10 -22.07
C HIS A 290 -5.12 -31.73 -21.90
N ARG A 291 -4.53 -32.24 -22.98
CA ARG A 291 -3.18 -32.81 -22.97
C ARG A 291 -2.11 -31.78 -22.65
N GLU A 292 -2.22 -30.56 -23.19
CA GLU A 292 -1.33 -29.45 -22.84
C GLU A 292 -1.36 -29.17 -21.34
N TYR A 293 -2.55 -29.04 -20.75
CA TYR A 293 -2.70 -28.85 -19.30
C TYR A 293 -2.09 -29.99 -18.49
N LYS A 294 -2.29 -31.24 -18.91
CA LYS A 294 -1.71 -32.41 -18.24
C LYS A 294 -0.19 -32.34 -18.20
N LEU A 295 0.46 -32.04 -19.32
CA LEU A 295 1.92 -31.92 -19.39
C LEU A 295 2.45 -30.81 -18.48
N LEU A 296 1.78 -29.65 -18.46
CA LEU A 296 2.19 -28.54 -17.61
C LEU A 296 2.02 -28.86 -16.13
N ILE A 297 0.93 -29.55 -15.76
CA ILE A 297 0.73 -30.03 -14.39
C ILE A 297 1.80 -31.04 -13.99
N GLU A 298 2.12 -32.02 -14.84
CA GLU A 298 3.18 -33.00 -14.56
C GLU A 298 4.53 -32.31 -14.29
N VAL A 299 4.88 -31.31 -15.12
CA VAL A 299 6.10 -30.51 -14.92
C VAL A 299 6.04 -29.72 -13.61
N ALA A 300 4.91 -29.07 -13.33
CA ALA A 300 4.72 -28.27 -12.12
C ALA A 300 4.83 -29.13 -10.85
N THR A 301 4.13 -30.27 -10.82
CA THR A 301 4.14 -31.22 -9.72
C THR A 301 5.55 -31.70 -9.44
N SER A 302 6.26 -32.18 -10.48
CA SER A 302 7.64 -32.65 -10.34
C SER A 302 8.57 -31.59 -9.74
N ARG A 303 8.47 -30.33 -10.21
CA ARG A 303 9.30 -29.23 -9.71
C ARG A 303 9.00 -28.86 -8.27
N ILE A 304 7.72 -28.69 -7.93
CA ILE A 304 7.31 -28.25 -6.60
C ILE A 304 7.59 -29.35 -5.56
N GLU A 305 7.32 -30.61 -5.88
CA GLU A 305 7.64 -31.73 -4.99
C GLU A 305 9.15 -31.87 -4.75
N THR A 306 9.96 -31.69 -5.79
CA THR A 306 11.43 -31.66 -5.64
C THR A 306 11.86 -30.52 -4.74
N ALA A 307 11.36 -29.31 -4.98
CA ALA A 307 11.68 -28.14 -4.16
C ALA A 307 11.36 -28.36 -2.67
N ARG A 308 10.20 -28.94 -2.35
CA ARG A 308 9.81 -29.26 -0.96
C ARG A 308 10.83 -30.13 -0.23
N THR A 309 11.47 -31.07 -0.94
CA THR A 309 12.47 -31.97 -0.32
C THR A 309 13.83 -31.31 -0.09
N THR A 310 14.07 -30.17 -0.74
CA THR A 310 15.35 -29.45 -0.66
C THR A 310 15.28 -28.22 0.26
N LEU A 311 14.10 -27.86 0.75
CA LEU A 311 13.90 -26.68 1.59
C LEU A 311 14.27 -27.01 3.05
N PRO A 312 14.94 -26.09 3.77
CA PRO A 312 15.31 -26.31 5.17
C PRO A 312 14.06 -26.46 6.06
N GLU A 313 14.08 -27.39 7.02
CA GLU A 313 12.97 -27.63 7.97
C GLU A 313 12.53 -26.35 8.72
N ALA A 314 13.43 -25.39 8.89
CA ALA A 314 13.15 -24.12 9.56
C ALA A 314 12.17 -23.20 8.79
N GLU A 315 12.09 -23.33 7.46
CA GLU A 315 11.16 -22.54 6.62
C GLU A 315 9.77 -23.19 6.52
N VAL A 316 9.66 -24.48 6.84
CA VAL A 316 8.39 -25.23 6.82
C VAL A 316 7.51 -24.90 8.04
N ALA A 317 8.11 -24.37 9.11
CA ALA A 317 7.48 -24.17 10.42
C ALA A 317 7.01 -22.71 10.71
N ALA A 318 7.24 -21.76 9.80
CA ALA A 318 6.86 -20.35 9.94
C ALA A 318 5.56 -20.00 9.18
#